data_AF-A0A661KK31-F1
#
_entry.id   AF-A0A661KK31-F1
#
_cell.length_a   1.000
_cell.length_b   1.000
_cell.length_c   1.000
_cell.angle_alpha   90.00
_cell.angle_beta   90.00
_cell.angle_gamma   90.00
#
_symmetry.space_group_name_H-M   'P 1'
#
loop_
_entity.id
_entity.type
_entity.pdbx_description
1 polymer ?
#
loop_
_entity_poly.entity_id
_entity_poly.type
_entity_poly.pdbx_seq_one_letter_code
_entity_poly.pdbx_strand_id
1 'polypeptide(L)'
;GGGMMFNEIVVQEAGKRILDEFGIESELYQDGYYTADAVESISTICSKTAQVGAKIFNLMSVEDVVVREQRVVGLVLNWTAVQMAGLHVDPLTIRSKYVIDATGHDTEVVKVIERKVDVDLLTPTGRVMGERSLWAEVAEQKTLENTKEVFPGVFVAGMSANATFGAYRMGPIFGGMLLSGQKAAALIAERLKEGR
;
A
#
# COMPACT_ATOMS: atom_id res chain seq x y z
N GLY A 1 4.30 -10.76 10.04
CA GLY A 1 5.26 -11.87 9.89
C GLY A 1 6.39 -11.41 9.01
N GLY A 2 7.62 -11.75 9.35
CA GLY A 2 8.81 -11.41 8.57
C GLY A 2 9.09 -12.44 7.47
N GLY A 3 10.35 -12.52 7.05
CA GLY A 3 10.79 -13.48 6.04
C GLY A 3 10.69 -14.92 6.53
N MET A 4 10.11 -15.82 5.73
CA MET A 4 10.13 -17.28 5.99
C MET A 4 9.62 -17.66 7.40
N MET A 5 8.53 -17.04 7.88
CA MET A 5 7.96 -17.22 9.23
C MET A 5 8.85 -16.79 10.40
N PHE A 6 10.04 -16.22 10.14
CA PHE A 6 10.77 -15.50 11.17
C PHE A 6 10.05 -14.20 11.50
N ASN A 7 10.07 -13.80 12.77
CA ASN A 7 9.42 -12.58 13.25
C ASN A 7 10.37 -11.37 13.22
N GLU A 8 11.23 -11.30 12.20
CA GLU A 8 12.20 -10.22 12.06
C GLU A 8 11.95 -9.47 10.74
N ILE A 9 12.03 -8.15 10.80
CA ILE A 9 12.08 -7.30 9.61
C ILE A 9 13.43 -6.60 9.52
N VAL A 10 13.90 -6.36 8.31
CA VAL A 10 15.08 -5.51 8.06
C VAL A 10 14.61 -4.14 7.55
N VAL A 11 15.21 -3.06 8.03
CA VAL A 11 15.03 -1.70 7.50
C VAL A 11 16.37 -1.03 7.29
N GLN A 12 16.49 -0.17 6.28
CA GLN A 12 17.65 0.72 6.18
C GLN A 12 17.51 1.92 7.13
N GLU A 13 18.60 2.65 7.35
CA GLU A 13 18.66 3.91 8.12
C GLU A 13 17.45 4.83 7.87
N ALA A 14 17.11 5.06 6.60
CA ALA A 14 15.99 5.91 6.23
C ALA A 14 14.64 5.37 6.74
N GLY A 15 14.43 4.05 6.72
CA GLY A 15 13.23 3.41 7.26
C GLY A 15 13.21 3.36 8.79
N LYS A 16 14.38 3.21 9.43
CA LYS A 16 14.53 3.18 10.89
C LYS A 16 13.92 4.42 11.55
N ARG A 17 14.05 5.60 10.94
CA ARG A 17 13.45 6.83 11.48
C ARG A 17 11.94 6.72 11.74
N ILE A 18 11.24 5.92 10.95
CA ILE A 18 9.80 5.67 11.13
C ILE A 18 9.59 4.75 12.32
N LEU A 19 10.41 3.71 12.50
CA LEU A 19 10.36 2.89 13.72
C LEU A 19 10.57 3.75 14.97
N ASP A 20 11.55 4.66 14.94
CA ASP A 20 11.84 5.59 16.04
C ASP A 20 10.66 6.53 16.34
N GLU A 21 9.98 7.06 15.30
CA GLU A 21 8.77 7.90 15.46
C GLU A 21 7.64 7.14 16.18
N PHE A 22 7.49 5.85 15.89
CA PHE A 22 6.50 4.99 16.54
C PHE A 22 6.99 4.45 17.89
N GLY A 23 8.26 4.66 18.26
CA GLY A 23 8.86 4.16 19.49
C GLY A 23 9.05 2.65 19.50
N ILE A 24 9.36 2.07 18.34
CA ILE A 24 9.62 0.64 18.15
C ILE A 24 11.12 0.39 18.33
N GLU A 25 11.47 -0.63 19.10
CA GLU A 25 12.87 -0.99 19.29
C GLU A 25 13.47 -1.59 18.01
N SER A 26 14.72 -1.21 17.70
CA SER A 26 15.47 -1.77 16.58
C SER A 26 16.95 -1.86 16.92
N GLU A 27 17.59 -2.90 16.42
CA GLU A 27 19.01 -3.19 16.66
C GLU A 27 19.83 -3.00 15.39
N LEU A 28 21.05 -2.49 15.52
CA LEU A 28 21.97 -2.40 14.39
C LEU A 28 22.45 -3.81 14.02
N TYR A 29 22.17 -4.25 12.80
CA TYR A 29 22.61 -5.56 12.29
C TYR A 29 23.93 -5.45 11.52
N GLN A 30 24.02 -4.46 10.63
CA GLN A 30 25.24 -4.08 9.91
C GLN A 30 25.15 -2.61 9.49
N ASP A 31 26.23 -2.02 8.99
CA ASP A 31 26.27 -0.60 8.61
C ASP A 31 25.10 -0.21 7.70
N GLY A 32 24.27 0.73 8.17
CA GLY A 32 23.08 1.22 7.48
C GLY A 32 21.85 0.30 7.49
N TYR A 33 21.88 -0.85 8.17
CA TYR A 33 20.77 -1.81 8.26
C TYR A 33 20.45 -2.21 9.71
N TYR A 34 19.15 -2.19 10.01
CA TYR A 34 18.61 -2.47 11.33
C TYR A 34 17.60 -3.60 11.27
N THR A 35 17.51 -4.36 12.34
CA THR A 35 16.50 -5.39 12.54
C THR A 35 15.52 -4.96 13.62
N ALA A 36 14.26 -5.35 13.48
CA ALA A 36 13.22 -5.11 14.47
C ALA A 36 12.22 -6.27 14.49
N ASP A 37 11.61 -6.50 15.65
CA ASP A 37 10.56 -7.50 15.78
C ASP A 37 9.34 -7.12 14.92
N ALA A 38 8.94 -8.04 14.05
CA ALA A 38 7.88 -7.83 13.07
C ALA A 38 6.50 -7.66 13.73
N VAL A 39 6.27 -8.29 14.90
CA VAL A 39 5.01 -8.27 15.63
C VAL A 39 4.89 -6.97 16.40
N GLU A 40 5.92 -6.58 17.16
CA GLU A 40 6.00 -5.29 17.84
C GLU A 40 5.80 -4.16 16.84
N SER A 41 6.54 -4.21 15.72
CA SER A 41 6.50 -3.16 14.70
C SER A 41 5.09 -2.92 14.18
N ILE A 42 4.42 -3.97 13.67
CA ILE A 42 3.12 -3.79 13.03
C ILE A 42 1.99 -3.56 14.04
N SER A 43 2.06 -4.19 15.22
CA SER A 43 1.05 -4.01 16.26
C SER A 43 1.10 -2.61 16.86
N THR A 44 2.29 -2.05 17.07
CA THR A 44 2.49 -0.69 17.57
C THR A 44 2.02 0.34 16.55
N ILE A 45 2.41 0.20 15.28
CA ILE A 45 1.91 1.08 14.20
C ILE A 45 0.39 1.05 14.15
N CYS A 46 -0.22 -0.14 14.11
CA CYS A 46 -1.67 -0.31 14.07
C CYS A 46 -2.37 0.34 15.27
N SER A 47 -1.87 0.10 16.48
CA SER A 47 -2.39 0.68 17.72
C SER A 47 -2.35 2.21 17.69
N LYS A 48 -1.19 2.80 17.36
CA LYS A 48 -1.03 4.26 17.28
C LYS A 48 -1.89 4.88 16.18
N THR A 49 -1.99 4.23 15.03
CA THR A 49 -2.88 4.65 13.92
C THR A 49 -4.35 4.71 14.37
N ALA A 50 -4.83 3.72 15.11
CA ALA A 50 -6.19 3.74 15.66
C ALA A 50 -6.39 4.86 16.70
N GLN A 51 -5.39 5.09 17.56
CA GLN A 51 -5.44 6.12 18.61
C GLN A 51 -5.51 7.55 18.04
N VAL A 52 -4.88 7.82 16.88
CA VAL A 52 -4.99 9.12 16.19
C VAL A 52 -6.29 9.29 15.40
N GLY A 53 -7.21 8.33 15.49
CA GLY A 53 -8.57 8.44 14.99
C GLY A 53 -8.84 7.75 13.65
N ALA A 54 -7.85 7.11 13.04
CA ALA A 54 -8.08 6.30 11.85
C ALA A 54 -9.00 5.10 12.18
N LYS A 55 -10.01 4.87 11.34
CA LYS A 55 -10.91 3.72 11.48
C LYS A 55 -10.36 2.54 10.69
N ILE A 56 -10.17 1.42 11.37
CA ILE A 56 -9.71 0.17 10.77
C ILE A 56 -10.91 -0.77 10.70
N PHE A 57 -11.28 -1.15 9.50
CA PHE A 57 -12.32 -2.14 9.23
C PHE A 57 -11.64 -3.39 8.67
N ASN A 58 -11.51 -4.42 9.51
CA ASN A 58 -10.95 -5.71 9.10
C ASN A 58 -12.04 -6.62 8.50
N LEU A 59 -11.61 -7.73 7.89
CA LEU A 59 -12.50 -8.76 7.31
C LEU A 59 -13.36 -8.26 6.14
N MET A 60 -12.96 -7.17 5.48
CA MET A 60 -13.60 -6.64 4.29
C MET A 60 -12.68 -6.75 3.08
N SER A 61 -13.29 -6.94 1.92
CA SER A 61 -12.61 -6.92 0.62
C SER A 61 -13.17 -5.81 -0.25
N VAL A 62 -12.34 -5.28 -1.14
CA VAL A 62 -12.77 -4.36 -2.20
C VAL A 62 -13.25 -5.18 -3.40
N GLU A 63 -14.52 -5.01 -3.78
CA GLU A 63 -15.09 -5.69 -4.95
C GLU A 63 -15.04 -4.83 -6.22
N ASP A 64 -15.18 -3.52 -6.03
CA ASP A 64 -15.22 -2.55 -7.12
C ASP A 64 -14.83 -1.14 -6.65
N VAL A 65 -14.78 -0.20 -7.59
CA VAL A 65 -14.57 1.23 -7.34
C VAL A 65 -15.81 2.04 -7.73
N VAL A 66 -16.04 3.16 -7.04
CA VAL A 66 -17.08 4.12 -7.44
C VAL A 66 -16.44 5.19 -8.33
N VAL A 67 -16.80 5.23 -9.61
CA VAL A 67 -16.24 6.18 -10.59
C VAL A 67 -17.25 7.29 -10.92
N ARG A 68 -16.78 8.54 -11.00
CA ARG A 68 -17.52 9.69 -11.55
C ARG A 68 -16.56 10.50 -12.41
N GLU A 69 -16.97 10.87 -13.62
CA GLU A 69 -16.17 11.72 -14.52
C GLU A 69 -14.72 11.22 -14.69
N GLN A 70 -14.54 9.91 -14.88
CA GLN A 70 -13.22 9.25 -15.01
C GLN A 70 -12.30 9.43 -13.78
N ARG A 71 -12.88 9.64 -12.60
CA ARG A 71 -12.18 9.69 -11.31
C ARG A 71 -12.79 8.71 -10.31
N VAL A 72 -11.95 8.03 -9.54
CA VAL A 72 -12.41 7.23 -8.40
C VAL A 72 -12.78 8.16 -7.24
N VAL A 73 -13.98 7.98 -6.71
CA VAL A 73 -14.59 8.79 -5.65
C VAL A 73 -15.14 7.93 -4.50
N GLY A 74 -14.66 6.69 -4.41
CA GLY A 74 -15.09 5.73 -3.41
C GLY A 74 -14.80 4.29 -3.79
N LEU A 75 -15.14 3.38 -2.88
CA LEU A 75 -14.97 1.94 -3.01
C LEU A 75 -16.32 1.23 -2.86
N VAL A 76 -16.42 0.06 -3.49
CA VAL A 76 -17.48 -0.91 -3.30
C VAL A 76 -16.89 -2.07 -2.49
N LEU A 77 -17.48 -2.33 -1.33
CA LEU A 77 -16.94 -3.19 -0.29
C LEU A 77 -17.93 -4.28 0.08
N ASN A 78 -17.40 -5.45 0.43
CA ASN A 78 -18.16 -6.54 1.00
C ASN A 78 -17.37 -7.22 2.12
N TRP A 79 -18.03 -8.04 2.92
CA TRP A 79 -17.33 -8.90 3.87
C TRP A 79 -16.53 -9.95 3.10
N THR A 80 -15.25 -10.14 3.45
CA THR A 80 -14.41 -11.18 2.83
C THR A 80 -15.04 -12.57 3.00
N ALA A 81 -15.76 -12.81 4.10
CA ALA A 81 -16.49 -14.06 4.34
C ALA A 81 -17.59 -14.34 3.28
N VAL A 82 -18.28 -13.31 2.77
CA VAL A 82 -19.29 -13.44 1.71
C VAL A 82 -18.63 -13.95 0.43
N GLN A 83 -17.49 -13.36 0.07
CA GLN A 83 -16.71 -13.78 -1.10
C GLN A 83 -16.14 -15.19 -0.94
N MET A 84 -15.54 -15.50 0.21
CA MET A 84 -14.98 -16.82 0.50
C MET A 84 -16.03 -17.92 0.46
N ALA A 85 -17.26 -17.63 0.89
CA ALA A 85 -18.38 -18.56 0.87
C ALA A 85 -19.13 -18.60 -0.47
N GLY A 86 -18.79 -17.73 -1.43
CA GLY A 86 -19.46 -17.65 -2.73
C GLY A 86 -20.93 -17.23 -2.64
N LEU A 87 -21.30 -16.44 -1.62
CA LEU A 87 -22.67 -16.02 -1.39
C LEU A 87 -23.05 -14.84 -2.30
N HIS A 88 -24.29 -14.85 -2.82
CA HIS A 88 -24.83 -13.79 -3.66
C HIS A 88 -25.46 -12.68 -2.81
N VAL A 89 -24.63 -11.93 -2.09
CA VAL A 89 -25.05 -10.77 -1.28
C VAL A 89 -24.45 -9.51 -1.87
N ASP A 90 -25.31 -8.53 -2.17
CA ASP A 90 -24.89 -7.26 -2.76
C ASP A 90 -23.93 -6.48 -1.84
N PRO A 91 -22.91 -5.80 -2.40
CA PRO A 91 -21.96 -5.01 -1.64
C PRO A 91 -22.51 -3.64 -1.23
N LEU A 92 -21.77 -2.95 -0.35
CA LEU A 92 -22.04 -1.56 0.05
C LEU A 92 -20.97 -0.62 -0.52
N THR A 93 -21.26 0.68 -0.50
CA THR A 93 -20.31 1.69 -0.99
C THR A 93 -19.86 2.64 0.11
N ILE A 94 -18.60 3.07 0.02
CA ILE A 94 -18.05 4.16 0.83
C ILE A 94 -17.47 5.23 -0.09
N ARG A 95 -17.75 6.50 0.21
CA ARG A 95 -17.20 7.64 -0.52
C ARG A 95 -15.86 8.06 0.06
N SER A 96 -14.93 8.44 -0.81
CA SER A 96 -13.66 9.03 -0.43
C SER A 96 -13.21 10.07 -1.46
N LYS A 97 -12.37 11.02 -1.01
CA LYS A 97 -11.72 11.98 -1.93
C LYS A 97 -10.56 11.34 -2.70
N TYR A 98 -9.87 10.42 -2.02
CA TYR A 98 -8.71 9.68 -2.49
C TYR A 98 -8.77 8.23 -1.99
N VAL A 99 -8.19 7.32 -2.75
CA VAL A 99 -7.95 5.92 -2.40
C VAL A 99 -6.45 5.65 -2.50
N ILE A 100 -5.91 4.84 -1.59
CA ILE A 100 -4.56 4.31 -1.69
C ILE A 100 -4.67 2.80 -1.85
N ASP A 101 -4.20 2.26 -2.98
CA ASP A 101 -3.98 0.83 -3.12
C ASP A 101 -2.62 0.48 -2.48
N ALA A 102 -2.72 -0.18 -1.35
CA ALA A 102 -1.60 -0.76 -0.61
C ALA A 102 -1.85 -2.26 -0.35
N THR A 103 -2.57 -2.95 -1.23
CA THR A 103 -2.90 -4.39 -1.09
C THR A 103 -1.73 -5.32 -1.44
N GLY A 104 -0.52 -4.76 -1.58
CA GLY A 104 0.69 -5.49 -1.92
C GLY A 104 0.73 -5.92 -3.38
N HIS A 105 1.33 -7.09 -3.62
CA HIS A 105 1.60 -7.65 -4.95
C HIS A 105 0.35 -7.80 -5.82
N ASP A 106 -0.81 -8.01 -5.19
CA ASP A 106 -2.05 -8.30 -5.91
C ASP A 106 -2.68 -7.07 -6.55
N THR A 107 -2.37 -5.85 -6.09
CA THR A 107 -2.86 -4.58 -6.66
C THR A 107 -4.38 -4.62 -6.89
N GLU A 108 -5.13 -4.98 -5.87
CA GLU A 108 -6.53 -5.40 -6.01
C GLU A 108 -7.39 -4.27 -6.56
N VAL A 109 -7.19 -3.05 -6.08
CA VAL A 109 -7.96 -1.88 -6.51
C VAL A 109 -7.55 -1.45 -7.92
N VAL A 110 -6.24 -1.43 -8.22
CA VAL A 110 -5.76 -1.05 -9.54
C VAL A 110 -6.20 -2.03 -10.62
N LYS A 111 -6.18 -3.34 -10.36
CA LYS A 111 -6.67 -4.36 -11.30
C LYS A 111 -8.18 -4.26 -11.53
N VAL A 112 -8.95 -3.89 -10.51
CA VAL A 112 -10.38 -3.59 -10.67
C VAL A 112 -10.56 -2.43 -11.67
N ILE A 113 -9.79 -1.36 -11.51
CA ILE A 113 -9.85 -0.18 -12.39
C ILE A 113 -9.49 -0.58 -13.82
N GLU A 114 -8.33 -1.22 -14.01
CA GLU A 114 -7.85 -1.67 -15.33
C GLU A 114 -8.85 -2.55 -16.08
N ARG A 115 -9.57 -3.42 -15.35
CA ARG A 115 -10.52 -4.37 -15.92
C ARG A 115 -11.87 -3.74 -16.23
N LYS A 116 -12.36 -2.83 -15.38
CA LYS A 116 -13.76 -2.36 -15.42
C LYS A 116 -13.92 -0.92 -15.90
N VAL A 117 -12.88 -0.11 -15.82
CA VAL A 117 -12.89 1.28 -16.27
C VAL A 117 -12.21 1.31 -17.63
N ASP A 118 -12.94 1.72 -18.66
CA ASP A 118 -12.47 1.74 -20.05
C ASP A 118 -11.52 2.93 -20.32
N VAL A 119 -10.40 2.95 -19.59
CA VAL A 119 -9.41 4.03 -19.55
C VAL A 119 -8.03 3.46 -19.24
N ASP A 120 -6.99 4.16 -19.68
CA ASP A 120 -5.61 3.80 -19.39
C ASP A 120 -5.19 4.27 -17.98
N LEU A 121 -4.43 3.42 -17.30
CA LEU A 121 -3.71 3.80 -16.08
C LEU A 121 -2.58 4.78 -16.42
N LEU A 122 -2.15 5.57 -15.44
CA LEU A 122 -1.00 6.48 -15.54
C LEU A 122 0.36 5.74 -15.51
N THR A 123 0.39 4.52 -16.02
CA THR A 123 1.61 3.72 -16.22
C THR A 123 2.12 3.92 -17.65
N PRO A 124 3.42 3.65 -17.92
CA PRO A 124 3.97 3.74 -19.28
C PRO A 124 3.23 2.92 -20.34
N THR A 125 2.53 1.86 -19.93
CA THR A 125 1.80 0.94 -20.82
C THR A 125 0.28 1.13 -20.79
N GLY A 126 -0.24 2.07 -19.99
CA GLY A 126 -1.69 2.20 -19.73
C GLY A 126 -2.29 1.06 -18.90
N ARG A 127 -1.47 0.10 -18.46
CA ARG A 127 -1.86 -1.18 -17.85
C ARG A 127 -0.97 -1.51 -16.64
N VAL A 128 -1.39 -2.46 -15.80
CA VAL A 128 -0.55 -2.99 -14.72
C VAL A 128 0.61 -3.75 -15.33
N MET A 129 1.83 -3.36 -14.99
CA MET A 129 3.04 -3.91 -15.62
C MET A 129 3.54 -5.22 -14.97
N GLY A 130 3.10 -5.51 -13.75
CA GLY A 130 3.51 -6.68 -12.97
C GLY A 130 4.86 -6.51 -12.28
N GLU A 131 5.09 -7.25 -11.20
CA GLU A 131 6.40 -7.25 -10.54
C GLU A 131 7.43 -8.13 -11.28
N ARG A 132 8.71 -7.78 -11.12
CA ARG A 132 9.85 -8.60 -11.58
C ARG A 132 10.41 -9.45 -10.43
N SER A 133 11.35 -10.33 -10.77
CA SER A 133 12.11 -11.15 -9.81
C SER A 133 12.82 -10.30 -8.73
N LEU A 134 13.41 -10.97 -7.75
CA LEU A 134 14.02 -10.29 -6.60
C LEU A 134 15.28 -9.50 -6.99
N TRP A 135 15.28 -8.21 -6.67
CA TRP A 135 16.46 -7.34 -6.67
C TRP A 135 16.23 -6.22 -5.64
N ALA A 136 16.62 -6.48 -4.40
CA ALA A 136 16.22 -5.68 -3.24
C ALA A 136 16.62 -4.20 -3.32
N GLU A 137 17.87 -3.92 -3.65
CA GLU A 137 18.40 -2.55 -3.72
C GLU A 137 17.61 -1.69 -4.73
N VAL A 138 17.43 -2.21 -5.95
CA VAL A 138 16.66 -1.52 -7.00
C VAL A 138 15.19 -1.41 -6.61
N ALA A 139 14.62 -2.46 -6.03
CA ALA A 139 13.23 -2.51 -5.63
C ALA A 139 12.90 -1.46 -4.55
N GLU A 140 13.75 -1.31 -3.52
CA GLU A 140 13.55 -0.33 -2.44
C GLU A 140 13.57 1.11 -2.98
N GLN A 141 14.53 1.44 -3.85
CA GLN A 141 14.59 2.75 -4.49
C GLN A 141 13.37 2.99 -5.40
N LYS A 142 13.04 2.01 -6.25
CA LYS A 142 11.92 2.12 -7.20
C LYS A 142 10.57 2.20 -6.51
N THR A 143 10.41 1.60 -5.34
CA THR A 143 9.17 1.68 -4.56
C THR A 143 8.80 3.14 -4.30
N LEU A 144 9.76 3.96 -3.87
CA LEU A 144 9.53 5.38 -3.63
C LEU A 144 9.21 6.13 -4.91
N GLU A 145 9.95 5.90 -5.99
CA GLU A 145 9.69 6.53 -7.30
C GLU A 145 8.30 6.19 -7.85
N ASN A 146 7.87 4.95 -7.66
CA ASN A 146 6.59 4.42 -8.12
C ASN A 146 5.42 4.76 -7.20
N THR A 147 5.68 5.26 -5.99
CA THR A 147 4.64 5.74 -5.08
C THR A 147 4.10 7.08 -5.58
N LYS A 148 2.97 7.02 -6.29
CA LYS A 148 2.32 8.18 -6.92
C LYS A 148 0.88 7.83 -7.32
N GLU A 149 0.20 8.81 -7.91
CA GLU A 149 -1.13 8.63 -8.48
C GLU A 149 -1.05 7.72 -9.72
N VAL A 150 -1.82 6.64 -9.73
CA VAL A 150 -1.92 5.68 -10.84
C VAL A 150 -3.16 5.92 -11.69
N PHE A 151 -4.19 6.50 -11.10
CA PHE A 151 -5.45 6.84 -11.75
C PHE A 151 -6.05 8.04 -11.01
N PRO A 152 -6.82 8.95 -11.64
CA PRO A 152 -7.38 10.09 -10.94
C PRO A 152 -8.14 9.68 -9.66
N GLY A 153 -7.64 10.15 -8.52
CA GLY A 153 -8.19 9.82 -7.19
C GLY A 153 -7.62 8.55 -6.55
N VAL A 154 -6.67 7.86 -7.19
CA VAL A 154 -6.06 6.61 -6.71
C VAL A 154 -4.54 6.68 -6.72
N PHE A 155 -3.95 6.50 -5.55
CA PHE A 155 -2.51 6.38 -5.35
C PHE A 155 -2.13 4.94 -5.08
N VAL A 156 -0.88 4.59 -5.34
CA VAL A 156 -0.31 3.28 -4.97
C VAL A 156 0.83 3.46 -3.98
N ALA A 157 0.97 2.54 -3.04
CA ALA A 157 2.04 2.51 -2.07
C ALA A 157 2.53 1.06 -1.80
N GLY A 158 3.72 0.94 -1.22
CA GLY A 158 4.38 -0.33 -0.96
C GLY A 158 4.55 -1.18 -2.22
N MET A 159 4.39 -2.50 -2.08
CA MET A 159 4.53 -3.42 -3.22
C MET A 159 3.50 -3.20 -4.32
N SER A 160 2.33 -2.62 -4.02
CA SER A 160 1.37 -2.25 -5.04
C SER A 160 1.95 -1.25 -6.04
N ALA A 161 2.84 -0.36 -5.58
CA ALA A 161 3.52 0.58 -6.45
C ALA A 161 4.45 -0.13 -7.45
N ASN A 162 5.29 -1.06 -6.97
CA ASN A 162 6.21 -1.79 -7.85
C ASN A 162 5.49 -2.75 -8.80
N ALA A 163 4.45 -3.44 -8.33
CA ALA A 163 3.63 -4.31 -9.17
C ALA A 163 2.86 -3.52 -10.24
N THR A 164 2.38 -2.31 -9.91
CA THR A 164 1.72 -1.42 -10.85
C THR A 164 2.67 -0.92 -11.95
N PHE A 165 3.86 -0.45 -11.56
CA PHE A 165 4.80 0.27 -12.44
C PHE A 165 5.97 -0.58 -12.98
N GLY A 166 6.00 -1.88 -12.75
CA GLY A 166 6.94 -2.77 -13.43
C GLY A 166 8.32 -2.89 -12.81
N ALA A 167 8.41 -2.91 -11.48
CA ALA A 167 9.68 -2.97 -10.74
C ALA A 167 9.91 -4.32 -10.03
N TYR A 168 11.13 -4.50 -9.51
CA TYR A 168 11.56 -5.71 -8.80
C TYR A 168 10.90 -5.81 -7.42
N ARG A 169 10.93 -7.02 -6.84
CA ARG A 169 10.58 -7.26 -5.43
C ARG A 169 11.83 -7.24 -4.54
N MET A 170 11.66 -6.97 -3.23
CA MET A 170 12.79 -6.79 -2.30
C MET A 170 13.00 -7.90 -1.26
N GLY A 171 12.02 -8.77 -1.04
CA GLY A 171 12.13 -9.77 0.04
C GLY A 171 11.88 -9.15 1.42
N PRO A 172 12.46 -9.68 2.51
CA PRO A 172 12.12 -9.29 3.88
C PRO A 172 12.82 -7.99 4.35
N ILE A 173 12.88 -6.99 3.48
CA ILE A 173 13.33 -5.64 3.79
C ILE A 173 12.16 -4.67 3.58
N PHE A 174 11.93 -3.79 4.54
CA PHE A 174 10.67 -3.05 4.67
C PHE A 174 10.86 -1.53 4.76
N GLY A 175 12.09 -1.02 4.58
CA GLY A 175 12.38 0.41 4.62
C GLY A 175 11.58 1.17 3.55
N GLY A 176 11.64 0.70 2.30
CA GLY A 176 10.88 1.24 1.18
C GLY A 176 9.37 1.18 1.39
N MET A 177 8.85 0.17 2.09
CA MET A 177 7.41 0.07 2.41
C MET A 177 6.96 1.20 3.34
N LEU A 178 7.67 1.41 4.44
CA LEU A 178 7.36 2.46 5.42
C LEU A 178 7.47 3.85 4.79
N LEU A 179 8.56 4.08 4.06
CA LEU A 179 8.82 5.34 3.37
C LEU A 179 7.82 5.62 2.26
N SER A 180 7.38 4.59 1.54
CA SER A 180 6.33 4.68 0.53
C SER A 180 5.00 5.11 1.13
N GLY A 181 4.59 4.51 2.25
CA GLY A 181 3.40 4.93 2.99
C GLY A 181 3.46 6.41 3.40
N GLN A 182 4.59 6.84 3.97
CA GLN A 182 4.82 8.24 4.35
C GLN A 182 4.73 9.18 3.14
N LYS A 183 5.35 8.81 2.00
CA LYS A 183 5.30 9.61 0.77
C LYS A 183 3.87 9.72 0.23
N ALA A 184 3.12 8.63 0.17
CA ALA A 184 1.73 8.64 -0.29
C ALA A 184 0.86 9.55 0.59
N ALA A 185 1.03 9.47 1.92
CA ALA A 185 0.33 10.34 2.87
C ALA A 185 0.67 11.82 2.63
N ALA A 186 1.94 12.17 2.43
CA ALA A 186 2.37 13.54 2.14
C ALA A 186 1.75 14.08 0.84
N LEU A 187 1.82 13.31 -0.26
CA LEU A 187 1.23 13.69 -1.54
C LEU A 187 -0.28 13.95 -1.42
N ILE A 188 -1.01 13.06 -0.74
CA ILE A 188 -2.46 13.22 -0.57
C ILE A 188 -2.79 14.39 0.36
N ALA A 189 -2.02 14.61 1.42
CA ALA A 189 -2.20 15.75 2.31
C ALA A 189 -2.02 17.09 1.57
N GLU A 190 -1.05 17.18 0.65
CA GLU A 190 -0.89 18.33 -0.23
C GLU A 190 -2.12 18.53 -1.12
N ARG A 191 -2.59 17.49 -1.82
CA ARG A 191 -3.77 17.57 -2.69
C ARG A 191 -5.04 17.99 -1.93
N LEU A 192 -5.22 17.48 -0.70
CA LEU A 192 -6.36 17.82 0.16
C LEU A 192 -6.35 19.29 0.58
N LYS A 193 -5.17 19.90 0.80
CA LYS A 193 -5.04 21.33 1.10
C LYS A 193 -5.38 22.21 -0.10
N GLU A 194 -5.07 21.75 -1.31
CA GLU A 194 -5.41 22.45 -2.57
C GLU A 194 -6.91 22.38 -2.92
N GLY A 195 -7.71 21.62 -2.17
CA GLY A 195 -9.14 21.43 -2.46
C GLY A 195 -9.41 20.55 -3.68
N ARG A 196 -8.41 19.78 -4.13
CA ARG A 196 -8.50 18.85 -5.28
C ARG A 196 -8.89 17.45 -4.84
#